data_AF-A0AAD9F696-F1
#
_entry.id   AF-A0AAD9F696-F1
#
_cell.length_a   1.000
_cell.length_b   1.000
_cell.length_c   1.000
_cell.angle_alpha   90.00
_cell.angle_beta   90.00
_cell.angle_gamma   90.00
#
_symmetry.space_group_name_H-M   'P 1'
#
loop_
_entity.id
_entity.type
_entity.pdbx_description
1 polymer ?
#
loop_
_entity_poly.entity_id
_entity_poly.type
_entity_poly.pdbx_seq_one_letter_code
_entity_poly.pdbx_strand_id
1 'polypeptide(L)'
;MPALLHLNPLLAFIWTTAKKYSDGFRQYIYSDTEIRVRAAEEEIKHALHFTPCELNEDRIACYVPGFLADLVNSKLKVWIENAFEAQTMKQDHEYTLEKHGIVPVDYSSTGVVENFRVMQDGRQQFLEMKHKYKLSDMTAITNYMSNVGLFMKYKDQIFGISGTLGQQAETDTLEKIYDVKTCQIPAFKRRKLFEVEGVIVSEEEEWIEEICNAVLAETNPTPYRAQRAVLVICETIQQAKDLDLALENKVPDKKLYISNNMNNTAIFKKKLEAGEVIIATNLAGRGMDLQVSDQNSPIHFDFSRKEED
;
A
#
# COMPACT_ATOMS: atom_id res chain seq x y z
N MET A 1 1.48 8.68 -14.51
CA MET A 1 1.10 8.86 -15.93
C MET A 1 2.23 9.61 -16.62
N PRO A 2 2.90 9.04 -17.64
CA PRO A 2 4.04 9.71 -18.30
C PRO A 2 3.71 11.11 -18.84
N ALA A 3 2.44 11.32 -19.21
CA ALA A 3 1.94 12.58 -19.75
C ALA A 3 1.99 13.76 -18.78
N LEU A 4 1.91 13.53 -17.46
CA LEU A 4 1.95 14.61 -16.46
C LEU A 4 3.37 15.12 -16.22
N LEU A 5 4.41 14.39 -16.65
CA LEU A 5 5.80 14.85 -16.59
C LEU A 5 6.00 16.16 -17.38
N HIS A 6 5.21 16.38 -18.43
CA HIS A 6 5.21 17.61 -19.22
C HIS A 6 4.75 18.85 -18.44
N LEU A 7 4.23 18.69 -17.22
CA LEU A 7 3.86 19.80 -16.33
C LEU A 7 5.00 20.23 -15.42
N ASN A 8 6.09 19.47 -15.31
CA ASN A 8 7.24 19.83 -14.49
C ASN A 8 7.84 21.20 -14.86
N PRO A 9 8.00 21.56 -16.16
CA PRO A 9 8.45 22.90 -16.55
C PRO A 9 7.47 24.00 -16.10
N LEU A 10 6.16 23.75 -16.16
CA LEU A 10 5.15 24.70 -15.69
C LEU A 10 5.21 24.87 -14.18
N LEU A 11 5.29 23.78 -13.41
CA LEU A 11 5.45 23.86 -11.96
C LEU A 11 6.73 24.59 -11.58
N ALA A 12 7.84 24.36 -12.29
CA ALA A 12 9.08 25.09 -12.06
C ALA A 12 8.91 26.58 -12.37
N PHE A 13 8.22 26.93 -13.45
CA PHE A 13 7.92 28.33 -13.79
C PHE A 13 7.04 29.00 -12.73
N ILE A 14 5.96 28.34 -12.30
CA ILE A 14 5.09 28.78 -11.20
C ILE A 14 5.92 29.03 -9.93
N TRP A 15 6.80 28.09 -9.56
CA TRP A 15 7.66 28.22 -8.38
C TRP A 15 8.59 29.43 -8.46
N THR A 16 9.23 29.65 -9.61
CA THR A 16 10.14 30.80 -9.81
C THR A 16 9.40 32.13 -9.78
N THR A 17 8.21 32.21 -10.38
CA THR A 17 7.37 33.41 -10.36
C THR A 17 6.86 33.67 -8.94
N ALA A 18 6.34 32.65 -8.24
CA ALA A 18 5.90 32.79 -6.86
C ALA A 18 7.02 33.30 -5.94
N LYS A 19 8.25 32.77 -6.07
CA LYS A 19 9.42 33.28 -5.36
C LYS A 19 9.73 34.75 -5.67
N LYS A 20 9.66 35.16 -6.94
CA LYS A 20 9.87 36.56 -7.36
C LYS A 20 8.87 37.53 -6.71
N TYR A 21 7.65 37.08 -6.41
CA TYR A 21 6.66 37.87 -5.69
C TYR A 21 6.78 37.77 -4.17
N SER A 22 7.52 36.79 -3.64
CA SER A 22 7.84 36.66 -2.21
C SER A 22 9.11 37.34 -1.79
N ASP A 23 10.11 37.38 -2.67
CA ASP A 23 11.43 37.91 -2.37
C ASP A 23 11.64 39.26 -3.08
N GLY A 24 12.02 40.30 -2.32
CA GLY A 24 12.49 41.58 -2.86
C GLY A 24 11.44 42.70 -2.96
N PHE A 25 11.71 43.70 -3.83
CA PHE A 25 10.92 44.96 -3.93
C PHE A 25 9.43 44.75 -4.19
N ARG A 26 9.02 43.67 -4.86
CA ARG A 26 7.61 43.39 -5.20
C ARG A 26 6.77 42.99 -3.98
N GLN A 27 7.38 42.45 -2.92
CA GLN A 27 6.70 42.18 -1.66
C GLN A 27 6.20 43.47 -0.99
N TYR A 28 6.95 44.57 -1.15
CA TYR A 28 6.60 45.87 -0.56
C TYR A 28 5.51 46.62 -1.34
N ILE A 29 5.35 46.31 -2.63
CA ILE A 29 4.33 46.90 -3.50
C ILE A 29 2.95 46.26 -3.24
N TYR A 30 2.94 44.99 -2.84
CA TYR A 30 1.72 44.20 -2.63
C TYR A 30 1.68 43.66 -1.20
N SER A 31 0.99 44.36 -0.30
CA SER A 31 0.90 43.99 1.12
C SER A 31 0.05 42.74 1.38
N ASP A 32 -0.83 42.38 0.44
CA ASP A 32 -1.75 41.25 0.56
C ASP A 32 -1.29 40.06 -0.31
N THR A 33 -1.31 38.86 0.28
CA THR A 33 -1.05 37.59 -0.40
C THR A 33 -1.99 37.39 -1.59
N GLU A 34 -3.26 37.77 -1.49
CA GLU A 34 -4.22 37.58 -2.58
C GLU A 34 -3.85 38.42 -3.81
N ILE A 35 -3.36 39.65 -3.60
CA ILE A 35 -2.91 40.52 -4.69
C ILE A 35 -1.64 39.94 -5.36
N ARG A 36 -0.74 39.35 -4.56
CA ARG A 36 0.47 38.68 -5.06
C ARG A 36 0.14 37.45 -5.89
N VAL A 37 -0.84 36.65 -5.45
CA VAL A 37 -1.36 35.50 -6.21
C VAL A 37 -1.95 35.95 -7.54
N ARG A 38 -2.81 36.96 -7.55
CA ARG A 38 -3.43 37.49 -8.78
C ARG A 38 -2.38 38.04 -9.76
N ALA A 39 -1.40 38.80 -9.27
CA ALA A 39 -0.33 39.34 -10.11
C ALA A 39 0.56 38.24 -10.71
N ALA A 40 0.89 37.21 -9.92
CA ALA A 40 1.61 36.04 -10.42
C ALA A 40 0.79 35.26 -11.45
N GLU A 41 -0.51 35.07 -11.21
CA GLU A 41 -1.43 34.41 -12.12
C GLU A 41 -1.50 35.11 -13.48
N GLU A 42 -1.61 36.43 -13.51
CA GLU A 42 -1.58 37.19 -14.76
C GLU A 42 -0.22 37.04 -15.46
N GLU A 43 0.92 37.19 -14.76
CA GLU A 43 2.25 37.01 -15.37
C GLU A 43 2.42 35.60 -15.97
N ILE A 44 1.91 34.57 -15.29
CA ILE A 44 1.98 33.19 -15.76
C ILE A 44 1.08 32.96 -16.97
N LYS A 45 -0.16 33.45 -16.95
CA LYS A 45 -1.08 33.33 -18.09
C LYS A 45 -0.55 33.98 -19.37
N HIS A 46 0.14 35.12 -19.25
CA HIS A 46 0.72 35.81 -20.41
C HIS A 46 1.91 35.05 -21.02
N ALA A 47 2.65 34.29 -20.21
CA ALA A 47 3.82 33.52 -20.65
C ALA A 47 3.52 32.05 -20.95
N LEU A 48 2.31 31.59 -20.65
CA LEU A 48 1.85 30.21 -20.88
C LEU A 48 1.34 30.06 -22.31
N HIS A 49 1.96 29.15 -23.05
CA HIS A 49 1.55 28.83 -24.41
C HIS A 49 1.28 27.33 -24.55
N PHE A 50 0.20 27.00 -25.24
CA PHE A 50 -0.14 25.62 -25.58
C PHE A 50 0.29 25.33 -27.02
N THR A 51 1.24 24.42 -27.20
CA THR A 51 1.79 24.09 -28.53
C THR A 51 1.55 22.62 -28.85
N PRO A 52 1.37 22.26 -30.14
CA PRO A 52 1.77 20.96 -30.65
C PRO A 52 3.28 20.75 -30.39
N CYS A 53 3.75 19.53 -30.15
CA CYS A 53 5.07 19.21 -29.56
C CYS A 53 6.36 19.71 -30.28
N GLU A 54 6.32 20.63 -31.26
CA GLU A 54 7.40 20.81 -32.25
C GLU A 54 8.07 22.19 -32.33
N LEU A 55 7.74 23.18 -31.50
CA LEU A 55 8.40 24.51 -31.58
C LEU A 55 8.77 25.03 -30.19
N ASN A 56 10.05 25.07 -29.87
CA ASN A 56 10.52 25.64 -28.60
C ASN A 56 11.96 26.19 -28.71
N GLU A 57 12.11 27.42 -29.23
CA GLU A 57 13.40 28.14 -29.29
C GLU A 57 13.48 29.36 -28.36
N ASP A 58 12.37 29.79 -27.72
CA ASP A 58 12.34 30.98 -26.86
C ASP A 58 12.37 30.66 -25.35
N ARG A 59 13.41 31.16 -24.65
CA ARG A 59 13.66 30.93 -23.22
C ARG A 59 12.68 31.61 -22.24
N ILE A 60 11.75 32.44 -22.74
CA ILE A 60 10.83 33.25 -21.92
C ILE A 60 9.45 32.58 -21.79
N ALA A 61 9.10 31.70 -22.73
CA ALA A 61 7.77 31.09 -22.81
C ALA A 61 7.73 29.70 -22.16
N CYS A 62 6.66 29.43 -21.40
CA CYS A 62 6.39 28.10 -20.86
C CYS A 62 5.45 27.36 -21.81
N TYR A 63 5.95 26.29 -22.43
CA TYR A 63 5.18 25.50 -23.40
C TYR A 63 4.67 24.21 -22.77
N VAL A 64 3.34 24.05 -22.81
CA VAL A 64 2.65 22.85 -22.31
C VAL A 64 1.89 22.20 -23.46
N PRO A 65 1.89 20.86 -23.57
CA PRO A 65 1.11 20.17 -24.59
C PRO A 65 -0.38 20.55 -24.52
N GLY A 66 -0.98 20.84 -25.67
CA GLY A 66 -2.37 21.33 -25.74
C GLY A 66 -3.43 20.40 -25.13
N PHE A 67 -3.19 19.08 -25.09
CA PHE A 67 -4.11 18.13 -24.46
C PHE A 67 -4.21 18.28 -22.93
N LEU A 68 -3.32 19.05 -22.30
CA LEU A 68 -3.36 19.38 -20.87
C LEU A 68 -4.01 20.74 -20.59
N ALA A 69 -4.45 21.48 -21.61
CA ALA A 69 -4.94 22.85 -21.44
C ALA A 69 -6.09 22.95 -20.44
N ASP A 70 -7.08 22.05 -20.52
CA ASP A 70 -8.23 22.06 -19.60
C ASP A 70 -7.79 21.80 -18.16
N LEU A 71 -6.87 20.86 -17.95
CA LEU A 71 -6.32 20.57 -16.63
C LEU A 71 -5.58 21.79 -16.08
N VAL A 72 -4.67 22.37 -16.86
CA VAL A 72 -3.90 23.55 -16.45
C VAL A 72 -4.85 24.70 -16.13
N ASN A 73 -5.78 25.04 -17.02
CA ASN A 73 -6.72 26.14 -16.79
C ASN A 73 -7.56 25.94 -15.53
N SER A 74 -7.98 24.70 -15.22
CA SER A 74 -8.76 24.41 -14.02
C SER A 74 -7.94 24.44 -12.72
N LYS A 75 -6.64 24.12 -12.78
CA LYS A 75 -5.79 23.93 -11.59
C LYS A 75 -4.75 25.04 -11.39
N LEU A 76 -4.54 25.92 -12.37
CA LEU A 76 -3.47 26.92 -12.36
C LEU A 76 -3.50 27.79 -11.10
N LYS A 77 -4.68 28.33 -10.77
CA LYS A 77 -4.86 29.15 -9.57
C LYS A 77 -4.47 28.39 -8.29
N VAL A 78 -4.96 27.15 -8.15
CA VAL A 78 -4.65 26.28 -7.00
C VAL A 78 -3.16 25.98 -6.92
N TRP A 79 -2.50 25.71 -8.04
CA TRP A 79 -1.06 25.47 -8.07
C TRP A 79 -0.26 26.71 -7.68
N ILE A 80 -0.69 27.91 -8.09
CA ILE A 80 -0.05 29.16 -7.68
C ILE A 80 -0.22 29.37 -6.17
N GLU A 81 -1.43 29.21 -5.64
CA GLU A 81 -1.71 29.31 -4.20
C GLU A 81 -0.82 28.32 -3.40
N ASN A 82 -0.77 27.05 -3.83
CA ASN A 82 0.07 26.03 -3.22
C ASN A 82 1.57 26.37 -3.30
N ALA A 83 2.03 27.04 -4.36
CA ALA A 83 3.41 27.48 -4.48
C ALA A 83 3.76 28.60 -3.49
N PHE A 84 2.82 29.49 -3.16
CA PHE A 84 2.99 30.49 -2.11
C PHE A 84 2.95 29.83 -0.72
N GLU A 85 2.00 28.93 -0.48
CA GLU A 85 1.87 28.21 0.79
C GLU A 85 3.11 27.34 1.10
N ALA A 86 3.65 26.63 0.10
CA ALA A 86 4.85 25.82 0.27
C ALA A 86 6.07 26.64 0.73
N GLN A 87 6.13 27.93 0.37
CA GLN A 87 7.18 28.83 0.85
C GLN A 87 7.04 29.12 2.35
N THR A 88 5.81 29.27 2.86
CA THR A 88 5.55 29.58 4.27
C THR A 88 5.56 28.37 5.20
N MET A 89 5.33 27.15 4.68
CA MET A 89 5.40 25.91 5.46
C MET A 89 6.77 25.71 6.10
N LYS A 90 6.81 25.24 7.33
CA LYS A 90 8.02 24.99 8.13
C LYS A 90 8.29 23.50 8.23
N GLN A 91 9.57 23.16 8.15
CA GLN A 91 10.05 21.84 8.50
C GLN A 91 9.80 21.59 10.00
N ASP A 92 9.49 20.35 10.36
CA ASP A 92 9.19 19.89 11.72
C ASP A 92 7.91 20.49 12.33
N HIS A 93 7.07 21.11 11.48
CA HIS A 93 5.71 21.54 11.82
C HIS A 93 4.73 20.96 10.80
N GLU A 94 4.63 21.49 9.58
CA GLU A 94 3.70 20.97 8.56
C GLU A 94 4.23 19.76 7.78
N TYR A 95 5.55 19.55 7.76
CA TYR A 95 6.20 18.42 7.08
C TYR A 95 7.55 18.08 7.72
N THR A 96 8.03 16.87 7.51
CA THR A 96 9.38 16.40 7.89
C THR A 96 10.16 15.90 6.67
N LEU A 97 11.49 15.82 6.80
CA LEU A 97 12.40 15.26 5.80
C LEU A 97 12.80 13.84 6.22
N GLU A 98 12.36 12.84 5.46
CA GLU A 98 12.66 11.43 5.70
C GLU A 98 13.58 10.86 4.61
N LYS A 99 14.10 9.65 4.84
CA LYS A 99 15.01 8.98 3.89
C LYS A 99 14.41 8.81 2.49
N HIS A 100 13.10 8.67 2.39
CA HIS A 100 12.35 8.46 1.15
C HIS A 100 11.75 9.75 0.56
N GLY A 101 11.90 10.90 1.22
CA GLY A 101 11.46 12.20 0.70
C GLY A 101 10.79 13.09 1.74
N ILE A 102 10.04 14.07 1.26
CA ILE A 102 9.28 15.01 2.10
C ILE A 102 7.95 14.37 2.47
N VAL A 103 7.64 14.33 3.77
CA VAL A 103 6.46 13.66 4.32
C VAL A 103 5.59 14.66 5.09
N PRO A 104 4.27 14.71 4.87
CA PRO A 104 3.38 15.59 5.63
C PRO A 104 3.23 15.13 7.09
N VAL A 105 3.04 16.09 7.98
CA VAL A 105 2.72 15.87 9.39
C VAL A 105 1.31 16.38 9.64
N ASP A 106 0.49 15.59 10.32
CA ASP A 106 -0.84 16.03 10.79
C ASP A 106 -0.71 16.94 12.01
N TYR A 107 -0.10 18.11 11.80
CA TYR A 107 0.23 19.07 12.85
C TYR A 107 -1.02 19.66 13.55
N SER A 108 -2.17 19.63 12.88
CA SER A 108 -3.42 20.21 13.39
C SER A 108 -4.18 19.29 14.33
N SER A 109 -3.91 17.97 14.30
CA SER A 109 -4.69 16.99 15.05
C SER A 109 -3.81 16.08 15.92
N THR A 110 -2.99 15.24 15.30
CA THR A 110 -2.30 14.14 16.00
C THR A 110 -0.79 14.32 16.15
N GLY A 111 -0.18 15.18 15.33
CA GLY A 111 1.28 15.28 15.20
C GLY A 111 1.94 14.07 14.55
N VAL A 112 1.16 13.13 13.99
CA VAL A 112 1.67 11.91 13.36
C VAL A 112 2.27 12.22 11.99
N VAL A 113 3.42 11.61 11.71
CA VAL A 113 4.11 11.65 10.41
C VAL A 113 3.43 10.65 9.46
N GLU A 114 2.89 11.14 8.34
CA GLU A 114 2.12 10.32 7.40
C GLU A 114 2.99 9.78 6.25
N ASN A 115 3.86 8.81 6.57
CA ASN A 115 4.91 8.27 5.68
C ASN A 115 4.48 7.85 4.26
N PHE A 116 3.21 7.52 4.06
CA PHE A 116 2.67 7.05 2.77
C PHE A 116 1.76 8.07 2.09
N ARG A 117 1.61 9.27 2.65
CA ARG A 117 0.77 10.33 2.09
C ARG A 117 1.62 11.24 1.22
N VAL A 118 1.11 11.50 0.01
CA VAL A 118 1.67 12.50 -0.90
C VAL A 118 0.76 13.71 -0.94
N MET A 119 1.32 14.90 -0.76
CA MET A 119 0.57 16.14 -0.85
C MET A 119 0.08 16.38 -2.29
N GLN A 120 -1.19 16.77 -2.42
CA GLN A 120 -1.87 16.89 -3.72
C GLN A 120 -1.64 18.25 -4.38
N ASP A 121 -2.13 18.41 -5.62
CA ASP A 121 -2.20 19.68 -6.36
C ASP A 121 -0.87 20.44 -6.43
N GLY A 122 0.24 19.75 -6.69
CA GLY A 122 1.56 20.36 -6.86
C GLY A 122 2.26 20.74 -5.55
N ARG A 123 1.59 20.65 -4.39
CA ARG A 123 2.17 21.07 -3.10
C ARG A 123 3.41 20.27 -2.73
N GLN A 124 3.39 18.96 -2.98
CA GLN A 124 4.56 18.08 -2.82
C GLN A 124 5.72 18.58 -3.70
N GLN A 125 5.45 18.83 -4.98
CA GLN A 125 6.43 19.28 -5.96
C GLN A 125 7.07 20.61 -5.57
N PHE A 126 6.29 21.57 -5.06
CA PHE A 126 6.83 22.85 -4.60
C PHE A 126 7.71 22.72 -3.35
N LEU A 127 7.36 21.85 -2.41
CA LEU A 127 8.22 21.55 -1.26
C LEU A 127 9.51 20.83 -1.68
N GLU A 128 9.44 19.91 -2.65
CA GLU A 128 10.61 19.27 -3.22
C GLU A 128 11.54 20.31 -3.87
N MET A 129 10.98 21.27 -4.62
CA MET A 129 11.74 22.39 -5.18
C MET A 129 12.32 23.32 -4.09
N LYS A 130 11.62 23.52 -2.98
CA LYS A 130 12.11 24.31 -1.82
C LYS A 130 13.37 23.70 -1.23
N HIS A 131 13.40 22.39 -1.06
CA HIS A 131 14.52 21.64 -0.48
C HIS A 131 15.52 21.10 -1.51
N LYS A 132 15.32 21.40 -2.80
CA LYS A 132 16.16 20.92 -3.91
C LYS A 132 16.21 19.39 -4.01
N TYR A 133 15.10 18.73 -3.67
CA TYR A 133 14.93 17.29 -3.88
C TYR A 133 14.63 16.97 -5.34
N LYS A 134 14.78 15.69 -5.71
CA LYS A 134 14.30 15.18 -6.99
C LYS A 134 12.79 15.33 -7.05
N LEU A 135 12.29 15.93 -8.12
CA LEU A 135 10.86 16.13 -8.32
C LEU A 135 10.15 14.80 -8.55
N SER A 136 9.09 14.55 -7.78
CA SER A 136 8.20 13.40 -7.96
C SER A 136 7.18 13.66 -9.06
N ASP A 137 6.75 12.60 -9.73
CA ASP A 137 5.72 12.68 -10.76
C ASP A 137 4.39 13.14 -10.14
N MET A 138 3.78 14.16 -10.75
CA MET A 138 2.46 14.59 -10.32
C MET A 138 1.45 13.46 -10.58
N THR A 139 0.64 13.19 -9.56
CA THR A 139 -0.47 12.23 -9.64
C THR A 139 -1.79 12.99 -9.66
N ALA A 140 -2.67 12.63 -10.59
CA ALA A 140 -4.02 13.17 -10.66
C ALA A 140 -5.02 12.03 -10.46
N ILE A 141 -5.76 12.08 -9.35
CA ILE A 141 -6.86 11.13 -9.10
C ILE A 141 -8.09 11.68 -9.82
N THR A 142 -8.38 11.15 -11.00
CA THR A 142 -9.55 11.57 -11.81
C THR A 142 -10.83 10.91 -11.34
N ASN A 143 -10.72 9.69 -10.82
CA ASN A 143 -11.84 8.87 -10.43
C ASN A 143 -11.49 8.13 -9.14
N TYR A 144 -12.43 8.13 -8.20
CA TYR A 144 -12.37 7.33 -6.99
C TYR A 144 -13.68 6.56 -6.85
N MET A 145 -13.58 5.29 -6.50
CA MET A 145 -14.73 4.44 -6.20
C MET A 145 -14.34 3.49 -5.08
N SER A 146 -15.12 3.49 -3.99
CA SER A 146 -14.94 2.48 -2.96
C SER A 146 -15.41 1.11 -3.47
N ASN A 147 -14.89 0.02 -2.89
CA ASN A 147 -15.36 -1.33 -3.21
C ASN A 147 -16.87 -1.47 -2.97
N VAL A 148 -17.38 -0.89 -1.88
CA VAL A 148 -18.83 -0.85 -1.58
C VAL A 148 -19.58 -0.16 -2.73
N GLY A 149 -19.14 1.03 -3.15
CA GLY A 149 -19.75 1.75 -4.26
C GLY A 149 -19.68 1.00 -5.59
N LEU A 150 -18.59 0.27 -5.83
CA LEU A 150 -18.43 -0.57 -7.01
C LEU A 150 -19.43 -1.72 -7.01
N PHE A 151 -19.55 -2.47 -5.91
CA PHE A 151 -20.50 -3.60 -5.82
C PHE A 151 -21.94 -3.13 -5.90
N MET A 152 -22.30 -2.01 -5.27
CA MET A 152 -23.65 -1.45 -5.33
C MET A 152 -24.11 -1.08 -6.74
N LYS A 153 -23.19 -0.87 -7.70
CA LYS A 153 -23.56 -0.66 -9.12
C LYS A 153 -24.18 -1.90 -9.77
N TYR A 154 -23.84 -3.10 -9.27
CA TYR A 154 -24.39 -4.36 -9.76
C TYR A 154 -25.80 -4.64 -9.22
N LYS A 155 -26.29 -3.84 -8.25
CA LYS A 155 -27.64 -3.96 -7.67
C LYS A 155 -27.92 -5.41 -7.25
N ASP A 156 -28.96 -6.02 -7.81
CA ASP A 156 -29.42 -7.38 -7.51
C ASP A 156 -28.51 -8.49 -8.10
N GLN A 157 -27.43 -8.12 -8.79
CA GLN A 157 -26.49 -9.05 -9.44
C GLN A 157 -25.21 -9.27 -8.62
N ILE A 158 -25.33 -9.26 -7.29
CA ILE A 158 -24.22 -9.54 -6.38
C ILE A 158 -24.34 -11.00 -5.91
N PHE A 159 -23.38 -11.82 -6.33
CA PHE A 159 -23.26 -13.22 -5.91
C PHE A 159 -21.86 -13.46 -5.38
N GLY A 160 -21.74 -14.26 -4.31
CA GLY A 160 -20.46 -14.57 -3.71
C GLY A 160 -20.52 -15.85 -2.91
N ILE A 161 -19.36 -16.49 -2.75
CA ILE A 161 -19.16 -17.65 -1.90
C ILE A 161 -17.94 -17.35 -1.03
N SER A 162 -18.05 -17.61 0.27
CA SER A 162 -16.94 -17.52 1.20
C SER A 162 -16.91 -18.74 2.09
N GLY A 163 -15.70 -19.24 2.38
CA GLY A 163 -15.48 -20.31 3.35
C GLY A 163 -15.17 -19.81 4.76
N THR A 164 -14.93 -18.51 4.92
CA THR A 164 -14.49 -17.88 6.18
C THR A 164 -15.48 -16.86 6.73
N LEU A 165 -16.47 -16.46 5.93
CA LEU A 165 -17.55 -15.58 6.38
C LEU A 165 -18.77 -16.46 6.68
N GLY A 166 -19.35 -16.28 7.85
CA GLY A 166 -20.50 -17.08 8.26
C GLY A 166 -20.93 -16.88 9.70
N GLN A 167 -20.25 -16.03 10.46
CA GLN A 167 -20.77 -15.58 11.74
C GLN A 167 -21.92 -14.60 11.52
N GLN A 168 -22.89 -14.59 12.44
CA GLN A 168 -24.10 -13.77 12.33
C GLN A 168 -23.78 -12.28 12.12
N ALA A 169 -22.80 -11.74 12.83
CA ALA A 169 -22.41 -10.34 12.69
C ALA A 169 -21.90 -9.99 11.28
N GLU A 170 -21.16 -10.90 10.65
CA GLU A 170 -20.61 -10.71 9.31
C GLU A 170 -21.71 -10.79 8.26
N THR A 171 -22.61 -11.79 8.39
CA THR A 171 -23.75 -11.95 7.49
C THR A 171 -24.67 -10.74 7.59
N ASP A 172 -25.06 -10.32 8.80
CA ASP A 172 -25.94 -9.17 9.01
C ASP A 172 -25.36 -7.89 8.39
N THR A 173 -24.03 -7.72 8.45
CA THR A 173 -23.34 -6.59 7.83
C THR A 173 -23.45 -6.63 6.30
N LEU A 174 -23.29 -7.82 5.70
CA LEU A 174 -23.44 -8.00 4.25
C LEU A 174 -24.88 -7.77 3.80
N GLU A 175 -25.87 -8.31 4.51
CA GLU A 175 -27.29 -8.11 4.20
C GLU A 175 -27.65 -6.63 4.32
N LYS A 176 -27.16 -5.93 5.35
CA LYS A 176 -27.41 -4.50 5.55
C LYS A 176 -26.78 -3.60 4.47
N ILE A 177 -25.57 -3.92 4.03
CA ILE A 177 -24.83 -3.07 3.08
C ILE A 177 -25.26 -3.34 1.64
N TYR A 178 -25.46 -4.61 1.27
CA TYR A 178 -25.64 -5.03 -0.11
C TYR A 178 -27.04 -5.60 -0.43
N ASP A 179 -27.95 -5.70 0.54
CA ASP A 179 -29.28 -6.31 0.39
C ASP A 179 -29.23 -7.73 -0.20
N VAL A 180 -28.17 -8.47 0.14
CA VAL A 180 -27.98 -9.85 -0.30
C VAL A 180 -28.53 -10.82 0.73
N LYS A 181 -29.05 -11.97 0.28
CA LYS A 181 -29.44 -13.07 1.16
C LYS A 181 -28.28 -14.00 1.37
N THR A 182 -28.05 -14.39 2.62
CA THR A 182 -27.02 -15.37 2.97
C THR A 182 -27.61 -16.76 3.23
N CYS A 183 -26.85 -17.81 2.93
CA CYS A 183 -27.20 -19.18 3.30
C CYS A 183 -25.95 -19.99 3.64
N GLN A 184 -26.05 -20.84 4.66
CA GLN A 184 -24.95 -21.70 5.06
C GLN A 184 -25.05 -23.05 4.34
N ILE A 185 -24.04 -23.37 3.54
CA ILE A 185 -23.95 -24.64 2.84
C ILE A 185 -23.26 -25.66 3.77
N PRO A 186 -23.88 -26.82 4.06
CA PRO A 186 -23.26 -27.82 4.92
C PRO A 186 -22.01 -28.42 4.28
N ALA A 187 -21.01 -28.75 5.10
CA ALA A 187 -19.79 -29.38 4.63
C ALA A 187 -20.07 -30.80 4.08
N PHE A 188 -19.45 -31.13 2.95
CA PHE A 188 -19.57 -32.46 2.34
C PHE A 188 -19.03 -33.60 3.24
N LYS A 189 -17.99 -33.31 4.03
CA LYS A 189 -17.38 -34.24 5.00
C LYS A 189 -17.35 -33.60 6.38
N ARG A 190 -17.47 -34.42 7.42
CA ARG A 190 -17.28 -33.99 8.81
C ARG A 190 -15.85 -33.45 8.99
N ARG A 191 -15.74 -32.23 9.52
CA ARG A 191 -14.45 -31.60 9.89
C ARG A 191 -13.75 -32.49 10.94
N LYS A 192 -12.53 -32.92 10.62
CA LYS A 192 -11.63 -33.64 11.54
C LYS A 192 -10.47 -32.72 11.93
N LEU A 193 -10.80 -31.58 12.52
CA LEU A 193 -9.81 -30.64 13.03
C LEU A 193 -9.75 -30.78 14.55
N PHE A 194 -8.53 -30.80 15.08
CA PHE A 194 -8.26 -30.68 16.50
C PHE A 194 -7.51 -29.37 16.69
N GLU A 195 -8.13 -28.44 17.41
CA GLU A 195 -7.52 -27.17 17.79
C GLU A 195 -6.83 -27.37 19.14
N VAL A 196 -5.60 -26.89 19.25
CA VAL A 196 -4.78 -26.92 20.47
C VAL A 196 -4.78 -25.51 21.05
N GLU A 197 -4.71 -25.40 22.38
CA GLU A 197 -4.58 -24.10 23.04
C GLU A 197 -3.28 -23.40 22.60
N GLY A 198 -3.36 -22.09 22.36
CA GLY A 198 -2.21 -21.30 21.95
C GLY A 198 -1.19 -21.15 23.08
N VAL A 199 0.09 -21.11 22.71
CA VAL A 199 1.19 -20.83 23.63
C VAL A 199 1.49 -19.33 23.60
N ILE A 200 1.59 -18.70 24.77
CA ILE A 200 1.97 -17.29 24.91
C ILE A 200 3.41 -17.25 25.42
N VAL A 201 4.25 -16.50 24.71
CA VAL A 201 5.67 -16.31 24.99
C VAL A 201 5.99 -14.82 24.96
N SER A 202 6.98 -14.40 25.75
CA SER A 202 7.28 -12.97 25.92
C SER A 202 8.29 -12.47 24.88
N GLU A 203 9.27 -13.30 24.54
CA GLU A 203 10.39 -12.93 23.67
C GLU A 203 10.25 -13.53 22.27
N GLU A 204 10.71 -12.81 21.25
CA GLU A 204 10.64 -13.27 19.86
C GLU A 204 11.58 -14.46 19.58
N GLU A 205 12.71 -14.54 20.28
CA GLU A 205 13.64 -15.67 20.17
C GLU A 205 13.01 -16.97 20.72
N GLU A 206 12.39 -16.89 21.90
CA GLU A 206 11.64 -18.00 22.52
C GLU A 206 10.48 -18.43 21.63
N TRP A 207 9.81 -17.47 21.00
CA TRP A 207 8.74 -17.73 20.05
C TRP A 207 9.19 -18.52 18.82
N ILE A 208 10.32 -18.13 18.20
CA ILE A 208 10.90 -18.88 17.07
C ILE A 208 11.31 -20.28 17.52
N GLU A 209 11.89 -20.42 18.72
CA GLU A 209 12.30 -21.71 19.27
C GLU A 209 11.10 -22.64 19.50
N GLU A 210 10.01 -22.14 20.06
CA GLU A 210 8.82 -22.93 20.33
C GLU A 210 8.15 -23.42 19.04
N ILE A 211 8.07 -22.58 18.02
CA ILE A 211 7.59 -23.00 16.68
C ILE A 211 8.53 -24.04 16.09
N CYS A 212 9.85 -23.84 16.19
CA CYS A 212 10.80 -24.85 15.71
C CYS A 212 10.60 -26.20 16.40
N ASN A 213 10.36 -26.19 17.72
CA ASN A 213 10.12 -27.39 18.50
C ASN A 213 8.79 -28.06 18.10
N ALA A 214 7.73 -27.29 17.90
CA ALA A 214 6.45 -27.77 17.42
C ALA A 214 6.56 -28.40 16.01
N VAL A 215 7.20 -27.70 15.07
CA VAL A 215 7.47 -28.20 13.72
C VAL A 215 8.24 -29.51 13.78
N LEU A 216 9.32 -29.58 14.56
CA LEU A 216 10.13 -30.79 14.69
C LEU A 216 9.37 -31.96 15.35
N ALA A 217 8.53 -31.70 16.33
CA ALA A 217 7.69 -32.73 16.97
C ALA A 217 6.67 -33.34 15.99
N GLU A 218 6.25 -32.55 15.00
CA GLU A 218 5.27 -32.92 13.99
C GLU A 218 5.91 -33.62 12.77
N THR A 219 7.10 -33.17 12.35
CA THR A 219 7.82 -33.73 11.20
C THR A 219 8.65 -34.97 11.54
N ASN A 220 9.03 -35.17 12.81
CA ASN A 220 9.77 -36.36 13.22
C ASN A 220 8.84 -37.52 13.58
N PRO A 221 9.16 -38.76 13.16
CA PRO A 221 8.35 -39.91 13.49
C PRO A 221 8.52 -40.26 14.98
N THR A 222 7.44 -40.72 15.60
CA THR A 222 7.48 -41.32 16.94
C THR A 222 7.01 -42.77 16.86
N PRO A 223 7.27 -43.61 17.88
CA PRO A 223 6.76 -44.99 17.90
C PRO A 223 5.24 -45.11 17.75
N TYR A 224 4.51 -44.02 18.04
CA TYR A 224 3.05 -43.98 18.06
C TYR A 224 2.43 -43.19 16.90
N ARG A 225 3.23 -42.49 16.08
CA ARG A 225 2.73 -41.52 15.10
C ARG A 225 3.70 -41.34 13.92
N ALA A 226 3.15 -41.38 12.72
CA ALA A 226 3.87 -41.05 11.48
C ALA A 226 4.16 -39.55 11.37
N GLN A 227 5.13 -39.21 10.51
CA GLN A 227 5.46 -37.82 10.18
C GLN A 227 4.25 -37.10 9.59
N ARG A 228 4.14 -35.80 9.85
CA ARG A 228 3.10 -34.93 9.29
C ARG A 228 3.71 -33.83 8.45
N ALA A 229 2.95 -33.38 7.46
CA ALA A 229 3.27 -32.14 6.77
C ALA A 229 2.87 -30.97 7.68
N VAL A 230 3.66 -29.89 7.69
CA VAL A 230 3.42 -28.73 8.55
C VAL A 230 3.30 -27.47 7.70
N LEU A 231 2.27 -26.67 7.96
CA LEU A 231 2.14 -25.32 7.43
C LEU A 231 2.27 -24.32 8.58
N VAL A 232 3.30 -23.48 8.53
CA VAL A 232 3.47 -22.34 9.43
C VAL A 232 3.10 -21.07 8.69
N ILE A 233 2.16 -20.30 9.26
CA ILE A 233 1.73 -19.02 8.71
C ILE A 233 2.31 -17.90 9.55
N CYS A 234 3.22 -17.13 8.98
CA CYS A 234 3.83 -15.93 9.56
C CYS A 234 3.06 -14.66 9.18
N GLU A 235 3.06 -13.68 10.07
CA GLU A 235 2.46 -12.38 9.81
C GLU A 235 3.32 -11.56 8.85
N THR A 236 4.62 -11.50 9.12
CA THR A 236 5.58 -10.70 8.34
C THR A 236 6.51 -11.55 7.49
N ILE A 237 7.04 -10.96 6.41
CA ILE A 237 8.09 -11.58 5.57
C ILE A 237 9.37 -11.82 6.39
N GLN A 238 9.67 -10.94 7.35
CA GLN A 238 10.88 -11.03 8.17
C GLN A 238 10.83 -12.27 9.07
N GLN A 239 9.73 -12.44 9.84
CA GLN A 239 9.52 -13.63 10.66
C GLN A 239 9.57 -14.93 9.84
N ALA A 240 8.98 -14.93 8.64
CA ALA A 240 9.03 -16.08 7.76
C ALA A 240 10.48 -16.45 7.36
N LYS A 241 11.35 -15.46 7.14
CA LYS A 241 12.77 -15.68 6.83
C LYS A 241 13.57 -16.11 8.06
N ASP A 242 13.29 -15.53 9.21
CA ASP A 242 13.99 -15.87 10.46
C ASP A 242 13.68 -17.32 10.86
N LEU A 243 12.42 -17.74 10.69
CA LEU A 243 12.02 -19.13 10.88
C LEU A 243 12.63 -20.08 9.82
N ASP A 244 12.68 -19.66 8.56
CA ASP A 244 13.32 -20.43 7.48
C ASP A 244 14.79 -20.70 7.80
N LEU A 245 15.50 -19.70 8.30
CA LEU A 245 16.89 -19.81 8.74
C LEU A 245 17.02 -20.72 9.98
N ALA A 246 16.15 -20.54 10.99
CA ALA A 246 16.16 -21.36 12.20
C ALA A 246 15.91 -22.86 11.92
N LEU A 247 15.16 -23.18 10.87
CA LEU A 247 14.83 -24.54 10.45
C LEU A 247 15.79 -25.13 9.40
N GLU A 248 16.78 -24.38 8.91
CA GLU A 248 17.62 -24.77 7.77
C GLU A 248 18.39 -26.08 7.93
N ASN A 249 18.92 -26.34 9.12
CA ASN A 249 19.65 -27.58 9.42
C ASN A 249 18.78 -28.64 10.11
N LYS A 250 17.50 -28.32 10.35
CA LYS A 250 16.56 -29.12 11.15
C LYS A 250 15.56 -29.87 10.26
N VAL A 251 15.16 -29.26 9.14
CA VAL A 251 14.17 -29.81 8.22
C VAL A 251 14.71 -29.78 6.78
N PRO A 252 15.00 -30.93 6.15
CA PRO A 252 15.60 -30.98 4.82
C PRO A 252 14.65 -30.53 3.71
N ASP A 253 13.36 -30.91 3.79
CA ASP A 253 12.36 -30.64 2.75
C ASP A 253 11.42 -29.48 3.14
N LYS A 254 12.02 -28.30 3.37
CA LYS A 254 11.29 -27.06 3.70
C LYS A 254 11.08 -26.15 2.48
N LYS A 255 9.98 -25.40 2.46
CA LYS A 255 9.59 -24.49 1.37
C LYS A 255 9.09 -23.16 1.94
N LEU A 256 9.64 -22.04 1.46
CA LEU A 256 9.26 -20.68 1.89
C LEU A 256 8.37 -19.97 0.84
N TYR A 257 7.24 -19.41 1.30
CA TYR A 257 6.23 -18.74 0.46
C TYR A 257 5.91 -17.34 0.97
N ILE A 258 6.49 -16.37 0.28
CA ILE A 258 6.28 -14.94 0.54
C ILE A 258 5.63 -14.28 -0.68
N SER A 259 4.71 -13.34 -0.41
CA SER A 259 3.81 -12.72 -1.40
C SER A 259 4.49 -12.10 -2.64
N ASN A 260 5.80 -11.86 -2.63
CA ASN A 260 6.53 -11.28 -3.75
C ASN A 260 6.90 -12.26 -4.88
N ASN A 261 6.69 -13.57 -4.71
CA ASN A 261 7.10 -14.57 -5.70
C ASN A 261 5.92 -15.00 -6.60
N MET A 262 5.77 -14.37 -7.77
CA MET A 262 4.74 -14.71 -8.78
C MET A 262 4.86 -16.14 -9.37
N ASN A 263 5.93 -16.88 -9.10
CA ASN A 263 6.20 -18.21 -9.68
C ASN A 263 5.68 -19.41 -8.85
N ASN A 264 4.92 -19.16 -7.78
CA ASN A 264 4.63 -20.17 -6.75
C ASN A 264 3.51 -21.20 -7.07
N THR A 265 2.84 -21.09 -8.23
CA THR A 265 1.75 -22.03 -8.61
C THR A 265 2.23 -23.45 -8.91
N ALA A 266 3.52 -23.67 -9.17
CA ALA A 266 4.05 -24.99 -9.49
C ALA A 266 4.10 -25.94 -8.28
N ILE A 267 4.19 -25.40 -7.07
CA ILE A 267 4.47 -26.22 -5.88
C ILE A 267 3.17 -26.80 -5.29
N PHE A 268 2.08 -26.04 -5.30
CA PHE A 268 0.76 -26.49 -4.83
C PHE A 268 0.04 -27.42 -5.81
N LYS A 269 0.61 -27.66 -7.00
CA LYS A 269 0.13 -28.70 -7.92
C LYS A 269 0.59 -30.10 -7.51
N LYS A 270 1.62 -30.20 -6.68
CA LYS A 270 2.09 -31.47 -6.14
C LYS A 270 1.41 -31.72 -4.80
N LYS A 271 1.14 -33.00 -4.52
CA LYS A 271 0.67 -33.41 -3.20
C LYS A 271 1.80 -33.21 -2.19
N LEU A 272 1.44 -32.76 -0.99
CA LEU A 272 2.35 -32.65 0.14
C LEU A 272 2.70 -34.04 0.62
N GLU A 273 4.00 -34.29 0.74
CA GLU A 273 4.52 -35.53 1.31
C GLU A 273 4.68 -35.40 2.83
N ALA A 274 4.73 -36.53 3.52
CA ALA A 274 4.95 -36.55 4.96
C ALA A 274 6.31 -35.92 5.32
N GLY A 275 6.35 -35.07 6.34
CA GLY A 275 7.57 -34.36 6.76
C GLY A 275 7.88 -33.09 5.99
N GLU A 276 7.14 -32.75 4.91
CA GLU A 276 7.31 -31.47 4.24
C GLU A 276 6.86 -30.30 5.13
N VAL A 277 7.67 -29.24 5.18
CA VAL A 277 7.34 -28.01 5.91
C VAL A 277 7.15 -26.86 4.94
N ILE A 278 6.03 -26.17 5.09
CA ILE A 278 5.71 -24.96 4.36
C ILE A 278 5.72 -23.80 5.35
N ILE A 279 6.54 -22.80 5.08
CA ILE A 279 6.51 -21.51 5.78
C ILE A 279 5.89 -20.51 4.83
N ALA A 280 4.78 -19.89 5.22
CA ALA A 280 4.02 -18.98 4.38
C ALA A 280 3.70 -17.67 5.09
N THR A 281 3.46 -16.60 4.34
CA THR A 281 2.85 -15.37 4.87
C THR A 281 1.33 -15.45 4.74
N ASN A 282 0.57 -14.70 5.55
CA ASN A 282 -0.91 -14.73 5.57
C ASN A 282 -1.58 -14.60 4.18
N LEU A 283 -0.95 -13.88 3.24
CA LEU A 283 -1.47 -13.71 1.87
C LEU A 283 -0.97 -14.77 0.87
N ALA A 284 0.10 -15.49 1.19
CA ALA A 284 0.67 -16.50 0.31
C ALA A 284 -0.17 -17.78 0.34
N GLY A 285 -0.61 -18.23 -0.84
CA GLY A 285 -1.36 -19.49 -0.96
C GLY A 285 -2.87 -19.39 -0.74
N ARG A 286 -3.42 -18.19 -0.55
CA ARG A 286 -4.87 -17.99 -0.42
C ARG A 286 -5.62 -18.51 -1.65
N GLY A 287 -6.60 -19.39 -1.43
CA GLY A 287 -7.41 -19.99 -2.49
C GLY A 287 -6.79 -21.20 -3.19
N MET A 288 -5.67 -21.73 -2.69
CA MET A 288 -5.10 -23.00 -3.17
C MET A 288 -5.49 -24.17 -2.27
N ASP A 289 -5.75 -25.32 -2.89
CA ASP A 289 -6.10 -26.56 -2.22
C ASP A 289 -4.83 -27.33 -1.84
N LEU A 290 -4.65 -27.65 -0.55
CA LEU A 290 -3.50 -28.41 -0.05
C LEU A 290 -3.88 -29.89 0.03
N GLN A 291 -3.45 -30.65 -0.98
CA GLN A 291 -3.66 -32.09 -1.02
C GLN A 291 -2.46 -32.83 -0.42
N VAL A 292 -2.70 -33.81 0.44
CA VAL A 292 -1.66 -34.69 0.97
C VAL A 292 -1.56 -35.98 0.16
N SER A 293 -0.35 -36.53 0.04
CA SER A 293 -0.07 -37.73 -0.75
C SER A 293 -0.73 -39.00 -0.20
N ASP A 294 -0.76 -39.15 1.13
CA ASP A 294 -1.36 -40.27 1.83
C ASP A 294 -2.44 -39.82 2.84
N GLN A 295 -3.55 -40.57 2.93
CA GLN A 295 -4.71 -40.24 3.77
C GLN A 295 -4.41 -40.34 5.28
N ASN A 296 -3.29 -40.95 5.67
CA ASN A 296 -2.86 -41.12 7.06
C ASN A 296 -1.86 -40.05 7.55
N SER A 297 -1.52 -39.06 6.72
CA SER A 297 -0.61 -37.96 7.07
C SER A 297 -1.40 -36.67 7.23
N PRO A 298 -1.99 -36.36 8.40
CA PRO A 298 -2.72 -35.11 8.57
C PRO A 298 -1.75 -33.91 8.58
N ILE A 299 -2.22 -32.75 8.14
CA ILE A 299 -1.45 -31.50 8.14
C ILE A 299 -1.55 -30.87 9.54
N HIS A 300 -0.41 -30.48 10.10
CA HIS A 300 -0.38 -29.59 11.26
C HIS A 300 -0.34 -28.14 10.77
N PHE A 301 -1.21 -27.30 11.34
CA PHE A 301 -1.24 -25.87 11.05
C PHE A 301 -0.76 -25.13 12.29
N ASP A 302 0.27 -24.32 12.12
CA ASP A 302 0.75 -23.41 13.15
C ASP A 302 0.56 -21.97 12.68
N PHE A 303 -0.05 -21.16 13.52
CA PHE A 303 -0.36 -19.77 13.24
C PHE A 303 0.51 -18.88 14.11
N SER A 304 1.39 -18.13 13.47
CA SER A 304 2.04 -16.98 14.09
C SER A 304 1.01 -15.90 14.32
N ARG A 305 0.52 -15.77 15.54
CA ARG A 305 -0.21 -14.56 15.95
C ARG A 305 0.54 -13.89 17.08
N LYS A 306 0.87 -12.61 16.87
CA LYS A 306 1.35 -11.70 17.90
C LYS A 306 0.19 -10.74 18.15
N GLU A 307 -0.42 -10.77 19.32
CA GLU A 307 -1.35 -9.70 19.73
C GLU A 307 -1.50 -9.73 21.26
N GLU A 308 -0.80 -8.82 21.94
CA GLU A 308 -1.41 -7.98 22.94
C GLU A 308 -1.35 -6.55 22.38
N ASP A 309 -2.52 -5.99 22.05
CA ASP A 309 -2.73 -4.54 22.09
C ASP A 309 -3.02 -4.13 23.54
#